data_AF-A0A966PTR3-F1
#
_entry.id   AF-A0A966PTR3-F1
#
_cell.length_a   1.000
_cell.length_b   1.000
_cell.length_c   1.000
_cell.angle_alpha   90.00
_cell.angle_beta   90.00
_cell.angle_gamma   90.00
#
_symmetry.space_group_name_H-M   'P 1'
#
loop_
_entity.id
_entity.type
_entity.pdbx_description
1 polymer ?
#
loop_
_entity_poly.entity_id
_entity_poly.type
_entity_poly.pdbx_seq_one_letter_code
_entity_poly.pdbx_strand_id
1 'polypeptide(L)'
;MITLILIVLTGIINALMDIIMGRYSQSIFSNFNPEWWNPQVSWKWKWADPLQPPVKAWYYFGFYPRYKERFIYSSTIFVWLTDAWHFFKAFFILFIVLGIVYYTPIINPHIDWLIYYITWTSVFSIFYDYIFNKK
;
A
#
# COMPACT_ATOMS: atom_id res chain seq x y z
N MET A 1 11.76 -13.89 -16.03
CA MET A 1 12.05 -12.43 -16.23
C MET A 1 10.93 -11.51 -15.72
N ILE A 2 9.65 -11.81 -15.97
CA ILE A 2 8.51 -11.03 -15.45
C ILE A 2 8.55 -10.89 -13.92
N THR A 3 8.88 -11.95 -13.18
CA THR A 3 9.03 -11.90 -11.72
C THR A 3 10.02 -10.86 -11.24
N LEU A 4 11.14 -10.65 -11.96
CA LEU A 4 12.13 -9.65 -11.56
C LEU A 4 11.54 -8.23 -11.67
N ILE A 5 10.78 -7.95 -12.72
CA ILE A 5 10.07 -6.67 -12.89
C ILE A 5 9.05 -6.48 -11.76
N LEU A 6 8.29 -7.53 -11.43
CA LEU A 6 7.32 -7.49 -10.33
C LEU A 6 8.00 -7.25 -8.97
N ILE A 7 9.18 -7.83 -8.73
CA ILE A 7 9.98 -7.59 -7.52
C ILE A 7 10.49 -6.15 -7.45
N VAL A 8 10.94 -5.57 -8.57
CA VAL A 8 11.31 -4.14 -8.63
C VAL A 8 10.12 -3.27 -8.28
N LEU A 9 8.96 -3.49 -8.90
CA LEU A 9 7.74 -2.74 -8.58
C LEU A 9 7.32 -2.90 -7.11
N THR A 10 7.46 -4.12 -6.57
CA THR A 10 7.19 -4.42 -5.15
C THR A 10 8.11 -3.60 -4.23
N GLY A 11 9.39 -3.48 -4.56
CA GLY A 11 10.35 -2.65 -3.79
C GLY A 11 9.98 -1.16 -3.80
N ILE A 12 9.61 -0.62 -4.97
CA ILE A 12 9.18 0.77 -5.12
C ILE A 12 7.93 1.04 -4.29
N ILE A 13 6.92 0.18 -4.40
CA ILE A 13 5.66 0.36 -3.68
C ILE A 13 5.86 0.22 -2.17
N ASN A 14 6.71 -0.70 -1.73
CA ASN A 14 7.01 -0.83 -0.31
C ASN A 14 7.68 0.44 0.24
N ALA A 15 8.66 0.99 -0.47
CA ALA A 15 9.29 2.25 -0.12
C ALA A 15 8.28 3.41 -0.05
N LEU A 16 7.34 3.45 -0.99
CA LEU A 16 6.26 4.43 -1.02
C LEU A 16 5.34 4.30 0.21
N MET A 17 4.95 3.09 0.59
CA MET A 17 4.10 2.87 1.75
C MET A 17 4.79 3.30 3.05
N ASP A 18 6.06 2.93 3.22
CA ASP A 18 6.81 3.23 4.44
C ASP A 18 7.12 4.72 4.56
N ILE A 19 7.42 5.41 3.45
CA ILE A 19 7.67 6.86 3.49
C ILE A 19 6.38 7.65 3.77
N ILE A 20 5.24 7.22 3.23
CA ILE A 20 3.93 7.81 3.55
C ILE A 20 3.60 7.62 5.02
N MET A 21 3.85 6.44 5.59
CA MET A 21 3.49 6.17 6.98
C MET A 21 4.46 6.83 7.97
N GLY A 22 5.76 6.73 7.71
CA GLY A 22 6.81 7.13 8.66
C GLY A 22 7.33 8.55 8.49
N ARG A 23 7.33 9.10 7.27
CA ARG A 23 8.00 10.37 6.93
C ARG A 23 7.21 11.23 5.95
N TYR A 24 5.86 11.22 6.01
CA TYR A 24 5.01 11.94 5.05
C TYR A 24 5.44 13.40 4.86
N SER A 25 5.63 14.16 5.94
CA SER A 25 6.00 15.59 5.90
C SER A 25 7.36 15.85 5.22
N GLN A 26 8.29 14.92 5.35
CA GLN A 26 9.64 14.97 4.75
C GLN A 26 9.69 14.31 3.36
N SER A 27 8.58 13.81 2.85
CA SER A 27 8.54 13.11 1.56
C SER A 27 8.17 14.04 0.41
N ILE A 28 8.40 13.60 -0.83
CA ILE A 28 7.86 14.30 -2.00
C ILE A 28 6.33 14.41 -1.97
N PHE A 29 5.66 13.44 -1.33
CA PHE A 29 4.20 13.33 -1.27
C PHE A 29 3.52 14.37 -0.36
N SER A 30 4.28 15.11 0.47
CA SER A 30 3.75 16.24 1.23
C SER A 30 3.24 17.39 0.36
N ASN A 31 3.64 17.45 -0.91
CA ASN A 31 3.17 18.45 -1.87
C ASN A 31 1.88 18.02 -2.60
N PHE A 32 1.42 16.78 -2.42
CA PHE A 32 0.19 16.28 -3.06
C PHE A 32 -1.01 16.44 -2.15
N ASN A 33 -2.21 16.14 -2.68
CA ASN A 33 -3.46 16.25 -1.93
C ASN A 33 -3.39 15.50 -0.58
N PRO A 34 -3.38 16.20 0.56
CA PRO A 34 -3.24 15.57 1.87
C PRO A 34 -4.42 14.67 2.21
N GLU A 35 -5.59 14.90 1.62
CA GLU A 35 -6.76 14.07 1.87
C GLU A 35 -6.61 12.63 1.34
N TRP A 36 -5.75 12.41 0.35
CA TRP A 36 -5.44 11.07 -0.16
C TRP A 36 -4.11 10.55 0.40
N TRP A 37 -3.09 11.41 0.43
CA TRP A 37 -1.71 11.01 0.71
C TRP A 37 -1.31 11.07 2.18
N ASN A 38 -1.96 11.88 3.02
CA ASN A 38 -1.60 12.02 4.43
C ASN A 38 -2.40 11.05 5.31
N PRO A 39 -1.79 10.03 5.93
CA PRO A 39 -2.50 9.06 6.77
C PRO A 39 -3.24 9.68 7.97
N GLN A 40 -2.81 10.86 8.42
CA GLN A 40 -3.46 11.58 9.53
C GLN A 40 -4.82 12.17 9.13
N VAL A 41 -5.09 12.33 7.83
CA VAL A 41 -6.31 12.94 7.30
C VAL A 41 -7.11 11.96 6.45
N SER A 42 -6.43 11.13 5.66
CA SER A 42 -7.05 10.27 4.65
C SER A 42 -7.98 9.20 5.22
N TRP A 43 -7.80 8.81 6.49
CA TRP A 43 -8.72 7.90 7.19
C TRP A 43 -10.18 8.39 7.17
N LYS A 44 -10.41 9.70 7.04
CA LYS A 44 -11.76 10.29 6.97
C LYS A 44 -12.55 9.83 5.73
N TRP A 45 -11.85 9.50 4.63
CA TRP A 45 -12.48 9.03 3.40
C TRP A 45 -13.16 7.66 3.54
N LYS A 46 -12.87 6.94 4.61
CA LYS A 46 -13.55 5.68 4.98
C LYS A 46 -14.95 5.93 5.53
N TRP A 47 -15.26 7.14 5.99
CA TRP A 47 -16.44 7.42 6.78
C TRP A 47 -17.36 8.46 6.12
N ALA A 48 -18.64 8.41 6.50
CA ALA A 48 -19.60 9.43 6.15
C ALA A 48 -19.12 10.81 6.66
N ASP A 49 -19.37 11.84 5.86
CA ASP A 49 -19.07 13.23 6.21
C ASP A 49 -20.38 14.04 6.11
N PRO A 50 -20.93 14.57 7.22
CA PRO A 50 -20.39 14.54 8.58
C PRO A 50 -20.38 13.14 9.21
N LEU A 51 -19.50 12.92 10.19
CA LEU A 51 -19.38 11.66 10.92
C LEU A 51 -20.72 11.27 11.55
N GLN A 52 -21.16 10.05 11.26
CA GLN A 52 -22.42 9.48 11.75
C GLN A 52 -22.14 8.23 12.59
N PRO A 53 -23.02 7.90 13.56
CA PRO A 53 -22.91 6.66 14.31
C PRO A 53 -23.00 5.45 13.38
N PRO A 54 -22.41 4.31 13.77
CA PRO A 54 -22.37 3.14 12.91
C PRO A 54 -23.75 2.56 12.65
N VAL A 55 -23.96 2.09 11.42
CA VAL A 55 -25.20 1.44 11.01
C VAL A 55 -25.06 -0.06 11.26
N LYS A 56 -26.02 -0.67 11.95
CA LYS A 56 -26.04 -2.13 12.17
C LYS A 56 -26.59 -2.84 10.94
N ALA A 57 -25.79 -2.94 9.89
CA ALA A 57 -26.16 -3.72 8.71
C ALA A 57 -25.85 -5.22 8.89
N TRP A 58 -26.64 -6.07 8.23
CA TRP A 58 -26.48 -7.54 8.29
C TRP A 58 -25.14 -8.01 7.74
N TYR A 59 -24.61 -7.29 6.74
CA TYR A 59 -23.38 -7.62 6.02
C TYR A 59 -22.10 -7.28 6.79
N TYR A 60 -22.21 -6.77 8.02
CA TYR A 60 -21.06 -6.61 8.91
C TYR A 60 -20.67 -7.90 9.64
N PHE A 61 -21.46 -8.98 9.51
CA PHE A 61 -21.16 -10.30 10.10
C PHE A 61 -20.78 -10.23 11.60
N GLY A 62 -21.40 -9.31 12.35
CA GLY A 62 -21.14 -9.08 13.77
C GLY A 62 -19.99 -8.12 14.09
N PHE A 63 -19.21 -7.67 13.09
CA PHE A 63 -18.16 -6.67 13.26
C PHE A 63 -18.63 -5.29 12.80
N TYR A 64 -19.12 -4.49 13.74
CA TYR A 64 -19.61 -3.14 13.43
C TYR A 64 -18.47 -2.11 13.42
N PRO A 65 -18.33 -1.31 12.35
CA PRO A 65 -17.34 -0.26 12.29
C PRO A 65 -17.61 0.82 13.35
N ARG A 66 -16.61 1.68 13.61
CA ARG A 66 -16.74 2.76 14.60
C ARG A 66 -17.69 3.87 14.16
N TYR A 67 -17.73 4.16 12.86
CA TYR A 67 -18.58 5.18 12.26
C TYR A 67 -19.32 4.60 11.07
N LYS A 68 -20.34 5.30 10.60
CA LYS A 68 -20.98 4.97 9.32
C LYS A 68 -19.96 5.08 8.20
N GLU A 69 -19.83 4.00 7.42
CA GLU A 69 -18.99 3.97 6.23
C GLU A 69 -19.46 4.99 5.18
N ARG A 70 -18.51 5.54 4.42
CA ARG A 70 -18.81 6.46 3.31
C ARG A 70 -19.59 5.76 2.19
N PHE A 71 -19.18 4.53 1.90
CA PHE A 71 -19.85 3.62 0.99
C PHE A 71 -19.66 2.19 1.51
N ILE A 72 -20.45 1.24 1.03
CA ILE A 72 -20.45 -0.14 1.54
C ILE A 72 -19.03 -0.70 1.50
N TYR A 73 -18.51 -1.15 2.65
CA TYR A 73 -17.16 -1.71 2.82
C TYR A 73 -15.98 -0.75 2.64
N SER A 74 -16.20 0.58 2.68
CA SER A 74 -15.10 1.56 2.59
C SER A 74 -14.10 1.49 3.76
N SER A 75 -14.45 0.87 4.88
CA SER A 75 -13.53 0.60 5.99
C SER A 75 -12.95 -0.82 6.00
N THR A 76 -13.39 -1.68 5.08
CA THR A 76 -13.04 -3.11 5.02
C THR A 76 -12.55 -3.51 3.63
N ILE A 77 -13.38 -4.18 2.81
CA ILE A 77 -12.96 -4.75 1.51
C ILE A 77 -12.47 -3.68 0.54
N PHE A 78 -13.12 -2.52 0.51
CA PHE A 78 -12.80 -1.43 -0.40
C PHE A 78 -11.96 -0.32 0.27
N VAL A 79 -11.33 -0.60 1.41
CA VAL A 79 -10.45 0.35 2.09
C VAL A 79 -9.31 0.84 1.20
N TRP A 80 -8.85 0.00 0.26
CA TRP A 80 -7.82 0.36 -0.71
C TRP A 80 -8.24 1.45 -1.71
N LEU A 81 -9.52 1.79 -1.79
CA LEU A 81 -10.02 2.92 -2.58
C LEU A 81 -10.13 4.23 -1.79
N THR A 82 -9.78 4.22 -0.50
CA THR A 82 -10.05 5.36 0.41
C THR A 82 -8.81 6.15 0.81
N ASP A 83 -7.63 5.56 0.76
CA ASP A 83 -6.38 6.28 0.99
C ASP A 83 -5.21 5.68 0.22
N ALA A 84 -4.17 6.50 0.00
CA ALA A 84 -2.98 6.12 -0.76
C ALA A 84 -2.30 4.88 -0.17
N TRP A 85 -2.13 4.82 1.15
CA TRP A 85 -1.37 3.74 1.79
C TRP A 85 -2.03 2.38 1.55
N HIS A 86 -3.36 2.27 1.72
CA HIS A 86 -4.09 1.03 1.44
C HIS A 86 -4.16 0.72 -0.05
N PHE A 87 -4.29 1.73 -0.91
CA PHE A 87 -4.23 1.56 -2.37
C PHE A 87 -2.92 0.88 -2.78
N PHE A 88 -1.79 1.45 -2.35
CA PHE A 88 -0.47 0.91 -2.66
C PHE A 88 -0.22 -0.44 -2.00
N LYS A 89 -0.76 -0.69 -0.79
CA LYS A 89 -0.72 -2.01 -0.16
C LYS A 89 -1.43 -3.09 -0.99
N ALA A 90 -2.56 -2.77 -1.62
CA ALA A 90 -3.25 -3.72 -2.49
C ALA A 90 -2.39 -4.09 -3.71
N PHE A 91 -1.75 -3.10 -4.36
CA PHE A 91 -0.83 -3.34 -5.47
C PHE A 91 0.45 -4.08 -5.05
N PHE A 92 0.99 -3.78 -3.87
CA PHE A 92 2.12 -4.51 -3.29
C PHE A 92 1.81 -6.01 -3.18
N ILE A 93 0.66 -6.35 -2.56
CA ILE A 93 0.22 -7.74 -2.40
C ILE A 93 -0.04 -8.37 -3.78
N LEU A 94 -0.70 -7.65 -4.69
CA LEU A 94 -0.96 -8.12 -6.05
C LEU A 94 0.35 -8.49 -6.77
N PHE A 95 1.39 -7.65 -6.71
CA PHE A 95 2.66 -7.92 -7.36
C PHE A 95 3.43 -9.08 -6.73
N ILE A 96 3.34 -9.27 -5.41
CA ILE A 96 3.89 -10.46 -4.76
C ILE A 96 3.17 -11.72 -5.26
N VAL A 97 1.84 -11.72 -5.26
CA VAL A 97 1.04 -12.88 -5.71
C VAL A 97 1.34 -13.21 -7.18
N LEU A 98 1.35 -12.21 -8.05
CA LEU A 98 1.71 -12.39 -9.46
C LEU A 98 3.17 -12.85 -9.61
N GLY A 99 4.06 -12.37 -8.75
CA GLY A 99 5.47 -12.79 -8.72
C GLY A 99 5.63 -14.28 -8.43
N ILE A 100 4.83 -14.80 -7.50
CA ILE A 100 4.75 -16.24 -7.17
C ILE A 100 4.15 -17.02 -8.35
N VAL A 101 3.01 -16.58 -8.88
CA VAL A 101 2.28 -17.28 -9.96
C VAL A 101 3.11 -17.36 -11.24
N TYR A 102 3.84 -16.29 -11.59
CA TYR A 102 4.65 -16.22 -12.80
C TYR A 102 6.13 -16.54 -12.58
N TYR A 103 6.49 -17.11 -11.43
CA TYR A 103 7.88 -17.46 -11.14
C TYR A 103 8.42 -18.47 -12.15
N THR A 104 9.48 -18.06 -12.83
CA THR A 104 10.33 -18.93 -13.63
C THR A 104 11.77 -18.79 -13.17
N PRO A 105 12.48 -19.90 -12.88
CA PRO A 105 13.86 -19.83 -12.45
C PRO A 105 14.72 -19.05 -13.45
N ILE A 106 15.54 -18.14 -12.93
CA ILE A 106 16.53 -17.39 -13.72
C ILE A 106 17.78 -18.25 -13.86
N ILE A 107 18.28 -18.77 -12.72
CA ILE A 107 19.41 -19.70 -12.67
C ILE A 107 18.93 -21.01 -12.03
N ASN A 108 18.54 -20.94 -10.76
CA ASN A 108 17.88 -22.02 -10.03
C ASN A 108 17.27 -21.46 -8.72
N PRO A 109 16.26 -22.11 -8.14
CA PRO A 109 15.57 -21.59 -6.95
C PRO A 109 16.48 -21.29 -5.74
N HIS A 110 17.60 -21.99 -5.58
CA HIS A 110 18.52 -21.78 -4.46
C HIS A 110 19.40 -20.55 -4.61
N ILE A 111 19.54 -19.99 -5.81
CA ILE A 111 20.26 -18.74 -6.06
C ILE A 111 19.27 -17.60 -6.30
N ASP A 112 18.14 -17.89 -6.94
CA ASP A 112 17.18 -16.87 -7.36
C ASP A 112 16.57 -16.11 -6.17
N TRP A 113 16.39 -16.74 -5.00
CA TRP A 113 15.94 -16.03 -3.79
C TRP A 113 16.89 -14.89 -3.41
N LEU A 114 18.21 -15.08 -3.56
CA LEU A 114 19.21 -14.08 -3.26
C LEU A 114 19.16 -12.93 -4.28
N ILE A 115 18.97 -13.26 -5.56
CA ILE A 115 18.78 -12.27 -6.63
C ILE A 115 17.57 -11.39 -6.32
N TYR A 116 16.42 -12.00 -5.99
CA TYR A 116 15.22 -11.24 -5.66
C TYR A 116 15.36 -10.43 -4.36
N TYR A 117 16.00 -10.98 -3.34
CA TYR A 117 16.24 -10.27 -2.08
C TYR A 117 17.12 -9.03 -2.28
N ILE A 118 18.25 -9.18 -2.98
CA ILE A 118 19.16 -8.06 -3.28
C ILE A 118 18.45 -7.03 -4.15
N THR A 119 17.73 -7.47 -5.19
CA THR A 119 16.98 -6.57 -6.08
C THR A 119 15.95 -5.75 -5.29
N TRP A 120 15.11 -6.42 -4.50
CA TRP A 120 14.08 -5.76 -3.71
C TRP A 120 14.68 -4.77 -2.71
N THR A 121 15.69 -5.19 -1.94
CA THR A 121 16.32 -4.36 -0.91
C THR A 121 17.00 -3.14 -1.53
N SER A 122 17.72 -3.32 -2.64
CA SER A 122 18.42 -2.23 -3.32
C SER A 122 17.43 -1.20 -3.88
N VAL A 123 16.38 -1.68 -4.55
CA VAL A 123 15.31 -0.81 -5.07
C VAL A 123 14.60 -0.08 -3.94
N PHE A 124 14.26 -0.79 -2.85
CA PHE A 124 13.65 -0.18 -1.68
C PHE A 124 14.52 0.95 -1.12
N SER A 125 15.81 0.69 -0.84
CA SER A 125 16.72 1.71 -0.29
C SER A 125 16.88 2.91 -1.22
N ILE A 126 17.04 2.67 -2.53
CA ILE A 126 17.15 3.76 -3.52
C ILE A 126 15.90 4.66 -3.46
N PHE A 127 14.71 4.06 -3.48
CA PHE A 127 13.48 4.84 -3.49
C PHE A 127 13.17 5.50 -2.15
N TYR A 128 13.34 4.78 -1.04
CA TYR A 128 13.04 5.26 0.30
C TYR A 128 13.99 6.36 0.76
N ASP A 129 15.31 6.16 0.60
CA ASP A 129 16.31 7.07 1.16
C ASP A 129 16.66 8.23 0.23
N TYR A 130 16.57 8.05 -1.09
CA TYR A 130 17.08 9.02 -2.07
C TYR A 130 16.02 9.64 -2.98
N ILE A 131 15.02 8.88 -3.44
CA ILE A 131 14.05 9.40 -4.42
C ILE A 131 12.84 10.05 -3.73
N PHE A 132 12.23 9.36 -2.77
CA PHE A 132 11.00 9.84 -2.13
C PHE A 132 11.24 10.77 -0.95
N ASN A 133 12.44 10.74 -0.36
CA ASN A 133 12.80 11.58 0.76
C ASN A 133 13.30 12.96 0.27
N LYS A 134 12.64 14.05 0.66
CA LYS A 134 13.14 15.41 0.51
C LYS A 134 14.11 15.66 1.67
N LYS A 135 15.39 15.38 1.46
CA LYS A 135 16.44 15.73 2.42
C LYS A 135 16.39 17.21 2.80
#